data_AF-A0A5D8YHQ4-F1
#
_entry.id   AF-A0A5D8YHQ4-F1
#
_cell.length_a   1.000
_cell.length_b   1.000
_cell.length_c   1.000
_cell.angle_alpha   90.00
_cell.angle_beta   90.00
_cell.angle_gamma   90.00
#
_symmetry.space_group_name_H-M   'P 1'
#
loop_
_entity.id
_entity.type
_entity.pdbx_description
1 polymer ?
#
loop_
_entity_poly.entity_id
_entity_poly.type
_entity_poly.pdbx_seq_one_letter_code
_entity_poly.pdbx_strand_id
1 'polypeptide(L)'
;MAIYKFRVSFEDYDDIIREIELRSNHTFLDFHRTIHQSTGYDPEKSSSFYVSNDQWIKNDEIAFLPTQRKADRGVALMENSKLSAFIDDPHQKFYYTYNFDRPYDFHVELIKIQLEEEKGKTYPCISKSIGDAPKPLTPFSATPAAAASSEEDFDFLNETEYGIDDAEEHLDDIDEMDDTTPHKEEDDNEEDEFADNDHFDNGEDYGQDEDY
;
A
#
# COMPACT_ATOMS: atom_id res chain seq x y z
N MET A 1 -29.12 9.95 -9.76
CA MET A 1 -27.66 10.22 -9.82
C MET A 1 -27.00 8.96 -10.31
N ALA A 2 -25.85 9.06 -10.99
CA ALA A 2 -25.16 7.85 -11.42
C ALA A 2 -24.65 7.07 -10.20
N ILE A 3 -24.74 5.75 -10.27
CA ILE A 3 -24.18 4.81 -9.32
C ILE A 3 -22.92 4.22 -9.95
N TYR A 4 -21.81 4.34 -9.23
CA TYR A 4 -20.53 3.76 -9.57
C TYR A 4 -20.36 2.46 -8.82
N LYS A 5 -20.03 1.41 -9.56
CA LYS A 5 -19.69 0.11 -9.00
C LYS A 5 -18.19 -0.08 -9.12
N PHE A 6 -17.52 -0.14 -7.99
CA PHE A 6 -16.09 -0.39 -7.89
C PHE A 6 -15.83 -1.84 -7.50
N ARG A 7 -14.82 -2.43 -8.12
CA ARG A 7 -14.18 -3.66 -7.66
C ARG A 7 -12.95 -3.26 -6.85
N VAL A 8 -12.84 -3.79 -5.64
CA VAL A 8 -11.70 -3.61 -4.73
C VAL A 8 -11.07 -4.98 -4.50
N SER A 9 -9.78 -5.11 -4.77
CA SER A 9 -8.97 -6.28 -4.44
C SER A 9 -7.74 -5.86 -3.66
N PHE A 10 -7.17 -6.78 -2.89
CA PHE A 10 -5.90 -6.57 -2.22
C PHE A 10 -4.77 -6.78 -3.23
N GLU A 11 -3.71 -5.96 -3.17
CA GLU A 11 -2.56 -6.10 -4.08
C GLU A 11 -1.92 -7.48 -4.00
N ASP A 12 -1.75 -8.00 -2.79
CA ASP A 12 -1.14 -9.32 -2.55
C ASP A 12 -2.13 -10.50 -2.71
N TYR A 13 -3.45 -10.22 -2.80
CA TYR A 13 -4.49 -11.24 -2.77
C TYR A 13 -5.64 -10.92 -3.74
N ASP A 14 -5.45 -11.31 -5.00
CA ASP A 14 -6.46 -11.13 -6.05
C ASP A 14 -7.76 -11.94 -5.82
N ASP A 15 -7.70 -13.00 -5.02
CA ASP A 15 -8.85 -13.84 -4.69
C ASP A 15 -9.83 -13.14 -3.72
N ILE A 16 -9.38 -12.09 -3.03
CA ILE A 16 -10.18 -11.34 -2.07
C ILE A 16 -10.78 -10.12 -2.78
N ILE A 17 -12.07 -10.21 -3.09
CA ILE A 17 -12.76 -9.20 -3.89
C ILE A 17 -13.91 -8.59 -3.10
N ARG A 18 -14.05 -7.27 -3.16
CA ARG A 18 -15.23 -6.53 -2.72
C ARG A 18 -15.79 -5.76 -3.90
N GLU A 19 -17.09 -5.86 -4.12
CA GLU A 19 -17.78 -4.98 -5.06
C GLU A 19 -18.62 -3.99 -4.26
N ILE A 20 -18.36 -2.71 -4.45
CA ILE A 20 -18.96 -1.62 -3.68
C ILE A 20 -19.66 -0.67 -4.65
N GLU A 21 -20.90 -0.33 -4.34
CA GLU A 21 -21.70 0.61 -5.11
C GLU A 21 -21.85 1.93 -4.35
N LEU A 22 -21.49 3.05 -4.97
CA LEU A 22 -21.58 4.40 -4.42
C LEU A 22 -22.28 5.33 -5.41
N ARG A 23 -22.93 6.38 -4.91
CA ARG A 23 -23.44 7.48 -5.75
C ARG A 23 -22.29 8.35 -6.21
N SER A 24 -22.46 8.99 -7.36
CA SER A 24 -21.47 9.90 -7.93
C SER A 24 -21.13 11.12 -7.05
N ASN A 25 -22.04 11.52 -6.16
CA ASN A 25 -21.84 12.62 -5.22
C ASN A 25 -21.24 12.21 -3.87
N HIS A 26 -21.08 10.91 -3.60
CA HIS A 26 -20.38 10.48 -2.39
C HIS A 26 -18.92 10.87 -2.46
N THR A 27 -18.33 10.98 -1.29
CA THR A 27 -16.94 11.40 -1.13
C THR A 27 -16.02 10.19 -1.06
N PHE A 28 -14.71 10.41 -1.24
CA PHE A 28 -13.72 9.36 -0.98
C PHE A 28 -13.71 8.92 0.50
N LEU A 29 -14.17 9.77 1.43
CA LEU A 29 -14.35 9.38 2.83
C LEU A 29 -15.47 8.34 2.98
N ASP A 30 -16.59 8.51 2.28
CA ASP A 30 -17.67 7.51 2.28
C ASP A 30 -17.17 6.19 1.68
N PHE A 31 -16.34 6.27 0.63
CA PHE A 31 -15.75 5.09 0.01
C PHE A 31 -14.79 4.36 0.96
N HIS A 32 -13.85 5.09 1.57
CA HIS A 32 -12.93 4.60 2.61
C HIS A 32 -13.66 3.84 3.72
N ARG A 33 -14.70 4.46 4.31
CA ARG A 33 -15.50 3.84 5.36
C ARG A 33 -16.22 2.59 4.88
N THR A 34 -16.72 2.59 3.65
CA THR A 34 -17.43 1.43 3.09
C THR A 34 -16.49 0.25 2.81
N ILE A 35 -15.26 0.51 2.34
CA ILE A 35 -14.23 -0.53 2.19
C ILE A 35 -13.98 -1.19 3.55
N HIS A 36 -13.76 -0.38 4.60
CA HIS A 36 -13.44 -0.92 5.92
C HIS A 36 -14.63 -1.54 6.65
N GLN A 37 -15.87 -1.15 6.33
CA GLN A 37 -17.05 -1.90 6.74
C GLN A 37 -17.03 -3.33 6.20
N SER A 38 -16.44 -3.55 5.01
CA SER A 38 -16.33 -4.87 4.39
C SER A 38 -15.12 -5.69 4.85
N THR A 39 -14.04 -5.04 5.28
CA THR A 39 -12.81 -5.71 5.74
C THR A 39 -12.77 -5.88 7.26
N GLY A 40 -13.55 -5.10 8.02
CA GLY A 40 -13.51 -5.07 9.48
C GLY A 40 -12.30 -4.34 10.05
N TYR A 41 -11.56 -3.59 9.24
CA TYR A 41 -10.44 -2.77 9.70
C TYR A 41 -10.91 -1.46 10.34
N ASP A 42 -10.03 -0.83 11.10
CA ASP A 42 -10.30 0.46 11.75
C ASP A 42 -10.29 1.60 10.71
N PRO A 43 -11.43 2.27 10.44
CA PRO A 43 -11.50 3.34 9.46
C PRO A 43 -10.80 4.64 9.92
N GLU A 44 -10.34 4.75 11.17
CA GLU A 44 -9.72 5.98 11.67
C GLU A 44 -8.19 6.01 11.47
N LYS A 45 -7.65 5.12 10.61
CA LYS A 45 -6.23 5.10 10.23
C LYS A 45 -5.95 6.00 9.04
N SER A 46 -4.75 6.59 9.02
CA SER A 46 -4.28 7.43 7.92
C SER A 46 -4.16 6.62 6.63
N SER A 47 -4.79 7.11 5.57
CA SER A 47 -4.91 6.39 4.29
C SER A 47 -4.94 7.36 3.13
N SER A 48 -4.63 6.89 1.93
CA SER A 48 -4.74 7.70 0.71
C SER A 48 -5.22 6.88 -0.48
N PHE A 49 -6.11 7.49 -1.28
CA PHE A 49 -6.36 7.07 -2.65
C PHE A 49 -5.41 7.81 -3.57
N TYR A 50 -4.98 7.14 -4.62
CA TYR A 50 -4.20 7.69 -5.71
C TYR A 50 -4.95 7.47 -7.01
N VAL A 51 -5.21 8.53 -7.76
CA VAL A 51 -5.71 8.41 -9.14
C VAL A 51 -4.67 7.65 -9.94
N SER A 52 -5.08 6.59 -10.61
CA SER A 52 -4.17 5.66 -11.25
C SER A 52 -4.55 5.36 -12.69
N ASN A 53 -3.60 4.80 -13.44
CA ASN A 53 -3.76 4.39 -14.83
C ASN A 53 -3.77 2.86 -14.95
N ASP A 54 -3.73 2.35 -16.18
CA ASP A 54 -3.71 0.91 -16.44
C ASP A 54 -2.51 0.15 -15.85
N GLN A 55 -1.41 0.86 -15.59
CA GLN A 55 -0.19 0.32 -15.01
C GLN A 55 -0.12 0.49 -13.48
N TRP A 56 -1.23 0.86 -12.82
CA TRP A 56 -1.29 1.09 -11.37
C TRP A 56 -0.31 2.14 -10.83
N ILE A 57 0.05 3.13 -11.67
CA ILE A 57 0.93 4.23 -11.26
C ILE A 57 0.17 5.19 -10.33
N LYS A 58 0.79 5.57 -9.21
CA LYS A 58 0.21 6.49 -8.21
C LYS A 58 0.42 7.95 -8.66
N ASN A 59 -0.64 8.61 -9.15
CA ASN A 59 -0.60 10.02 -9.54
C ASN A 59 -1.18 10.90 -8.42
N ASP A 60 -2.33 11.54 -8.66
CA ASP A 60 -2.93 12.50 -7.75
C ASP A 60 -3.40 11.83 -6.44
N GLU A 61 -2.97 12.40 -5.31
CA GLU A 61 -3.27 11.87 -3.98
C GLU A 61 -4.51 12.54 -3.37
N ILE A 62 -5.38 11.70 -2.80
CA ILE A 62 -6.55 12.08 -2.01
C ILE A 62 -6.42 11.41 -0.63
N ALA A 63 -6.06 12.21 0.37
CA ALA A 63 -5.62 11.72 1.68
C ALA A 63 -6.70 11.86 2.77
N PHE A 64 -6.66 10.92 3.72
CA PHE A 64 -7.37 10.96 4.99
C PHE A 64 -6.33 11.02 6.11
N LEU A 65 -6.49 11.97 7.02
CA LEU A 65 -5.51 12.32 8.05
C LEU A 65 -4.09 12.54 7.48
N PRO A 66 -3.91 13.46 6.51
CA PRO A 66 -2.58 13.75 5.97
C PRO A 66 -1.65 14.32 7.04
N THR A 67 -0.37 13.99 6.95
CA THR A 67 0.68 14.69 7.72
C THR A 67 0.70 16.17 7.35
N GLN A 68 1.17 17.04 8.27
CA GLN A 68 1.31 18.48 8.03
C GLN A 68 2.01 18.80 6.69
N ARG A 69 3.11 18.09 6.38
CA ARG A 69 3.83 18.24 5.10
C ARG A 69 2.96 17.96 3.87
N LYS A 70 2.03 17.00 3.94
CA LYS A 70 1.08 16.71 2.84
C LYS A 70 0.00 17.79 2.75
N ALA A 71 -0.51 18.24 3.90
CA ALA A 71 -1.46 19.34 3.96
C ALA A 71 -0.88 20.65 3.38
N ASP A 72 0.37 20.99 3.72
CA ASP A 72 1.05 22.20 3.23
C ASP A 72 1.29 22.17 1.71
N ARG A 73 1.37 20.97 1.12
CA ARG A 73 1.45 20.78 -0.35
C ARG A 73 0.10 20.85 -1.05
N GLY A 74 -0.99 21.03 -0.32
CA GLY A 74 -2.33 21.14 -0.89
C GLY A 74 -2.93 19.81 -1.35
N VAL A 75 -2.53 18.69 -0.74
CA VAL A 75 -3.12 17.37 -1.04
C VAL A 75 -4.63 17.40 -0.77
N ALA A 76 -5.42 16.84 -1.70
CA ALA A 76 -6.87 16.83 -1.58
C ALA A 76 -7.31 15.96 -0.39
N LEU A 77 -8.33 16.43 0.35
CA LEU A 77 -8.89 15.68 1.48
C LEU A 77 -10.03 14.78 1.02
N MET A 78 -10.04 13.53 1.50
CA MET A 78 -11.10 12.57 1.19
C MET A 78 -12.52 13.08 1.52
N GLU A 79 -12.67 13.92 2.54
CA GLU A 79 -13.97 14.48 2.97
C GLU A 79 -14.55 15.49 1.96
N ASN A 80 -13.69 16.20 1.22
CA ASN A 80 -14.09 17.24 0.28
C ASN A 80 -14.05 16.77 -1.18
N SER A 81 -13.42 15.63 -1.44
CA SER A 81 -13.28 15.03 -2.76
C SER A 81 -14.47 14.13 -3.09
N LYS A 82 -15.31 14.56 -4.04
CA LYS A 82 -16.41 13.74 -4.58
C LYS A 82 -15.89 12.77 -5.63
N LEU A 83 -16.45 11.57 -5.68
CA LEU A 83 -16.07 10.54 -6.67
C LEU A 83 -16.18 11.06 -8.11
N SER A 84 -17.26 11.78 -8.45
CA SER A 84 -17.48 12.31 -9.80
C SER A 84 -16.39 13.27 -10.31
N ALA A 85 -15.57 13.84 -9.43
CA ALA A 85 -14.53 14.79 -9.81
C ALA A 85 -13.21 14.11 -10.22
N PHE A 86 -13.08 12.80 -10.00
CA PHE A 86 -11.84 12.04 -10.23
C PHE A 86 -12.08 10.81 -11.13
N ILE A 87 -13.17 10.81 -11.88
CA ILE A 87 -13.51 9.74 -12.83
C ILE A 87 -13.53 10.35 -14.22
N ASP A 88 -12.46 10.10 -14.96
CA ASP A 88 -12.32 10.56 -16.34
C ASP A 88 -12.56 9.43 -17.35
N ASP A 89 -12.36 8.17 -16.93
CA ASP A 89 -12.51 6.97 -17.76
C ASP A 89 -13.57 5.99 -17.21
N PRO A 90 -14.33 5.27 -18.06
CA PRO A 90 -15.26 4.23 -17.63
C PRO A 90 -14.62 3.09 -16.82
N HIS A 91 -13.32 2.86 -16.99
CA HIS A 91 -12.47 1.90 -16.28
C HIS A 91 -11.47 2.59 -15.35
N GLN A 92 -11.81 3.78 -14.83
CA GLN A 92 -10.96 4.53 -13.91
C GLN A 92 -10.41 3.64 -12.79
N LYS A 93 -9.10 3.70 -12.60
CA LYS A 93 -8.37 2.97 -11.55
C LYS A 93 -7.94 3.92 -10.45
N PHE A 94 -7.98 3.41 -9.23
CA PHE A 94 -7.39 4.04 -8.05
C PHE A 94 -6.53 3.02 -7.33
N TYR A 95 -5.35 3.45 -6.94
CA TYR A 95 -4.54 2.69 -6.01
C TYR A 95 -4.86 3.20 -4.60
N TYR A 96 -5.21 2.32 -3.68
CA TYR A 96 -5.61 2.71 -2.33
C TYR A 96 -4.66 2.11 -1.29
N THR A 97 -3.98 2.96 -0.54
CA THR A 97 -3.09 2.55 0.56
C THR A 97 -3.78 2.85 1.90
N TYR A 98 -4.06 1.81 2.66
CA TYR A 98 -4.62 1.88 4.00
C TYR A 98 -3.52 1.83 5.07
N ASN A 99 -3.64 2.69 6.09
CA ASN A 99 -2.80 2.70 7.29
C ASN A 99 -1.30 2.81 6.99
N PHE A 100 -0.77 4.03 6.90
CA PHE A 100 0.66 4.24 6.63
C PHE A 100 1.62 3.65 7.69
N ASP A 101 1.15 3.33 8.90
CA ASP A 101 1.98 2.65 9.91
C ASP A 101 2.20 1.16 9.60
N ARG A 102 1.19 0.52 8.99
CA ARG A 102 1.22 -0.88 8.54
C ARG A 102 0.39 -0.98 7.26
N PRO A 103 1.00 -0.68 6.10
CA PRO A 103 0.26 -0.48 4.86
C PRO A 103 -0.39 -1.77 4.39
N TYR A 104 -1.65 -1.65 4.00
CA TYR A 104 -2.30 -2.60 3.09
C TYR A 104 -2.68 -1.85 1.82
N ASP A 105 -2.26 -2.41 0.70
CA ASP A 105 -2.50 -1.81 -0.59
C ASP A 105 -3.62 -2.54 -1.33
N PHE A 106 -4.44 -1.76 -2.01
CA PHE A 106 -5.63 -2.21 -2.70
C PHE A 106 -5.68 -1.67 -4.12
N HIS A 107 -6.08 -2.52 -5.04
CA HIS A 107 -6.46 -2.16 -6.38
C HIS A 107 -7.95 -1.88 -6.44
N VAL A 108 -8.31 -0.66 -6.86
CA VAL A 108 -9.70 -0.23 -6.98
C VAL A 108 -9.98 0.15 -8.42
N GLU A 109 -10.99 -0.48 -9.02
CA GLU A 109 -11.34 -0.29 -10.42
C GLU A 109 -12.83 -0.01 -10.58
N LEU A 110 -13.18 1.02 -11.36
CA LEU A 110 -14.54 1.25 -11.79
C LEU A 110 -14.94 0.20 -12.84
N ILE A 111 -15.91 -0.65 -12.51
CA ILE A 111 -16.33 -1.75 -13.39
C ILE A 111 -17.69 -1.51 -14.04
N LYS A 112 -18.50 -0.59 -13.50
CA LYS A 112 -19.82 -0.27 -14.05
C LYS A 112 -20.32 1.09 -13.59
N ILE A 113 -20.98 1.80 -14.50
CA ILE A 113 -21.76 3.01 -14.20
C ILE A 113 -23.23 2.71 -14.50
N GLN A 114 -24.12 2.95 -13.53
CA GLN A 114 -25.56 2.84 -13.70
C GLN A 114 -26.18 4.24 -13.61
N LEU A 115 -27.05 4.60 -14.55
CA LEU A 115 -27.66 5.93 -14.58
C LEU A 115 -28.82 6.09 -13.58
N GLU A 116 -29.42 4.97 -13.19
CA GLU A 116 -30.61 4.91 -12.32
C GLU A 116 -30.31 4.14 -11.03
N GLU A 117 -30.88 4.61 -9.93
CA GLU A 117 -30.81 3.91 -8.65
C GLU A 117 -31.74 2.69 -8.66
N GLU A 118 -31.29 1.57 -8.11
CA GLU A 118 -32.13 0.39 -7.96
C GLU A 118 -33.18 0.63 -6.86
N LYS A 119 -34.46 0.36 -7.17
CA LYS A 119 -35.57 0.63 -6.25
C LYS A 119 -35.40 -0.17 -4.96
N GLY A 120 -35.30 0.53 -3.83
CA GLY A 120 -35.20 -0.07 -2.50
C GLY A 120 -33.76 -0.31 -2.00
N LYS A 121 -32.75 0.07 -2.77
CA LYS A 121 -31.33 -0.01 -2.36
C LYS A 121 -30.86 1.30 -1.76
N THR A 122 -30.08 1.21 -0.68
CA THR A 122 -29.44 2.37 -0.05
C THR A 122 -27.95 2.34 -0.34
N TYR A 123 -27.40 3.49 -0.74
CA TYR A 123 -25.98 3.67 -1.04
C TYR A 123 -25.29 4.51 0.05
N PRO A 124 -24.01 4.28 0.35
CA PRO A 124 -23.15 3.23 -0.23
C PRO A 124 -23.52 1.82 0.26
N CYS A 125 -23.26 0.81 -0.56
CA CYS A 125 -23.50 -0.59 -0.19
C CYS A 125 -22.48 -1.55 -0.80
N ILE A 126 -22.22 -2.65 -0.10
CA ILE A 126 -21.36 -3.73 -0.58
C ILE A 126 -22.23 -4.74 -1.32
N SER A 127 -22.11 -4.81 -2.64
CA SER A 127 -22.90 -5.72 -3.48
C SER A 127 -22.35 -7.15 -3.47
N LYS A 128 -21.05 -7.32 -3.25
CA LYS A 128 -20.38 -8.62 -3.24
C LYS A 128 -19.17 -8.60 -2.31
N SER A 129 -18.96 -9.70 -1.59
CA SER A 129 -17.78 -9.92 -0.76
C SER A 129 -17.31 -11.36 -0.94
N ILE A 130 -16.09 -11.56 -1.43
CA ILE A 130 -15.47 -12.87 -1.68
C ILE A 130 -14.15 -12.94 -0.93
N GLY A 131 -13.91 -14.04 -0.22
CA GLY A 131 -12.70 -14.24 0.58
C GLY A 131 -12.69 -13.43 1.88
N ASP A 132 -11.89 -13.89 2.83
CA ASP A 132 -11.70 -13.23 4.12
C ASP A 132 -10.55 -12.23 4.05
N ALA A 133 -10.76 -11.02 4.54
CA ALA A 133 -9.71 -10.01 4.60
C ALA A 133 -8.55 -10.49 5.50
N PRO A 134 -7.28 -10.27 5.10
CA PRO A 134 -6.13 -10.69 5.89
C PRO A 134 -6.17 -9.99 7.26
N LYS A 135 -5.86 -10.70 8.33
CA LYS A 135 -5.82 -10.06 9.66
C LYS A 135 -4.54 -9.26 9.77
N PRO A 136 -4.59 -7.97 10.19
CA PRO A 136 -3.39 -7.22 10.52
C PRO A 136 -2.60 -8.03 11.56
N LEU A 137 -1.34 -8.33 11.26
CA LEU A 137 -0.45 -8.99 12.21
C LEU A 137 -0.28 -8.06 13.40
N THR A 138 -1.08 -8.23 14.45
CA THR A 138 -0.80 -7.62 15.75
C THR A 138 0.53 -8.21 16.21
N PRO A 139 1.55 -7.39 16.53
CA PRO A 139 2.75 -7.93 17.11
C PRO A 139 2.31 -8.65 18.38
N PHE A 140 2.68 -9.92 18.51
CA PHE A 140 2.38 -10.74 19.67
C PHE A 140 2.98 -10.03 20.89
N SER A 141 2.17 -9.23 21.58
CA SER A 141 2.50 -8.85 22.94
C SER A 141 2.29 -10.11 23.73
N ALA A 142 3.37 -10.82 24.04
CA ALA A 142 3.35 -11.90 25.00
C ALA A 142 2.84 -11.31 26.32
N THR A 143 1.53 -11.36 26.54
CA THR A 143 0.98 -11.21 27.89
C THR A 143 1.44 -12.44 28.64
N PRO A 144 2.29 -12.34 29.68
CA PRO A 144 2.50 -13.49 30.55
C PRO A 144 1.13 -13.85 31.10
N ALA A 145 0.66 -15.05 30.77
CA ALA A 145 -0.60 -15.55 31.28
C ALA A 145 -0.53 -15.51 32.80
N ALA A 146 -1.41 -14.71 33.41
CA ALA A 146 -1.66 -14.80 34.84
C ALA A 146 -2.11 -16.23 35.11
N ALA A 147 -1.36 -16.93 35.96
CA ALA A 147 -1.59 -18.30 36.36
C ALA A 147 -3.03 -18.48 36.87
N ALA A 148 -3.86 -19.10 36.05
CA ALA A 148 -5.08 -19.75 36.51
C ALA A 148 -4.68 -21.18 36.87
N SER A 149 -4.73 -21.46 38.16
CA SER A 149 -4.58 -22.77 38.76
C SER A 149 -5.56 -23.78 38.17
N SER A 150 -5.02 -24.79 37.50
CA SER A 150 -5.65 -26.11 37.38
C SER A 150 -4.53 -27.13 37.36
N GLU A 151 -4.44 -27.89 38.46
CA GLU A 151 -3.70 -29.14 38.54
C GLU A 151 -4.19 -30.07 37.43
N GLU A 152 -3.27 -30.62 36.63
CA GLU A 152 -3.28 -32.01 36.15
C GLU A 152 -2.09 -32.22 35.18
N ASP A 153 -1.15 -33.07 35.65
CA ASP A 153 -0.11 -33.85 34.97
C ASP A 153 0.13 -33.62 33.47
N PHE A 154 1.37 -33.28 33.10
CA PHE A 154 2.11 -33.96 32.01
C PHE A 154 3.63 -33.76 32.17
N ASP A 155 4.24 -34.77 32.77
CA ASP A 155 5.66 -34.92 33.07
C ASP A 155 6.38 -35.61 31.89
N PHE A 156 6.88 -34.85 30.90
CA PHE A 156 7.54 -35.44 29.71
C PHE A 156 8.90 -34.82 29.33
N LEU A 157 9.43 -33.85 30.07
CA LEU A 157 10.66 -33.14 29.66
C LEU A 157 11.76 -33.13 30.73
N ASN A 158 11.88 -34.20 31.52
CA ASN A 158 12.99 -34.31 32.47
C ASN A 158 13.76 -35.64 32.43
N GLU A 159 13.87 -36.28 31.26
CA GLU A 159 14.76 -37.44 31.14
C GLU A 159 15.55 -37.41 29.84
N THR A 160 16.63 -36.61 29.82
CA THR A 160 17.86 -36.99 29.10
C THR A 160 19.06 -36.33 29.76
N GLU A 161 19.38 -36.78 30.98
CA GLU A 161 20.70 -36.63 31.57
C GLU A 161 21.63 -37.67 30.92
N TYR A 162 22.43 -37.24 29.94
CA TYR A 162 23.64 -37.96 29.54
C TYR A 162 24.84 -37.15 30.02
N GLY A 163 25.40 -37.59 31.13
CA GLY A 163 26.73 -37.17 31.58
C GLY A 163 27.81 -37.72 30.65
N ILE A 164 28.75 -36.85 30.28
CA ILE A 164 30.13 -37.25 30.02
C ILE A 164 31.02 -36.24 30.73
N ASP A 165 31.79 -36.82 31.64
CA ASP A 165 32.82 -36.28 32.50
C ASP A 165 34.05 -35.86 31.68
N ASP A 166 34.72 -34.82 32.18
CA ASP A 166 36.18 -34.60 32.17
C ASP A 166 36.96 -34.59 30.84
N ALA A 167 37.42 -33.39 30.46
CA ALA A 167 38.76 -33.17 29.87
C ALA A 167 39.11 -31.68 29.91
N GLU A 168 39.92 -31.31 30.91
CA GLU A 168 40.77 -30.12 30.92
C GLU A 168 41.77 -30.10 29.76
N GLU A 169 42.45 -28.95 29.62
CA GLU A 169 43.54 -28.59 28.68
C GLU A 169 43.04 -28.15 27.29
N HIS A 170 43.37 -26.97 26.76
CA HIS A 170 44.61 -26.20 26.85
C HIS A 170 44.30 -24.77 26.34
N LEU A 171 44.54 -23.76 27.17
CA LEU A 171 44.87 -22.40 26.72
C LEU A 171 46.30 -22.42 26.17
N ASP A 172 46.53 -21.71 25.05
CA ASP A 172 47.79 -21.35 24.35
C ASP A 172 47.51 -21.58 22.85
N ASP A 173 47.49 -20.65 21.90
CA ASP A 173 48.28 -19.45 21.68
C ASP A 173 47.47 -18.44 20.84
N ILE A 174 47.48 -17.16 21.25
CA ILE A 174 47.25 -16.04 20.34
C ILE A 174 48.63 -15.69 19.81
N ASP A 175 48.89 -16.00 18.53
CA ASP A 175 50.03 -15.43 17.83
C ASP A 175 49.60 -14.82 16.50
N GLU A 176 50.22 -13.67 16.30
CA GLU A 176 50.06 -12.65 15.29
C GLU A 176 50.84 -13.03 14.03
N MET A 177 50.23 -12.97 12.84
CA MET A 177 50.90 -12.87 11.53
C MET A 177 49.81 -12.62 10.48
N ASP A 178 49.69 -11.43 9.89
CA ASP A 178 50.58 -10.79 8.91
C ASP A 178 50.67 -11.53 7.57
N ASP A 179 50.08 -10.83 6.59
CA ASP A 179 50.48 -10.68 5.20
C ASP A 179 50.05 -11.65 4.07
N THR A 180 49.68 -10.98 2.98
CA THR A 180 49.71 -11.36 1.56
C THR A 180 48.75 -12.43 1.00
N THR A 181 47.81 -12.02 0.16
CA THR A 181 47.98 -11.97 -1.32
C THR A 181 46.67 -11.59 -2.04
N PRO A 182 46.75 -11.08 -3.29
CA PRO A 182 45.89 -10.00 -3.78
C PRO A 182 44.70 -10.50 -4.60
N HIS A 183 43.56 -9.82 -4.48
CA HIS A 183 42.50 -9.91 -5.48
C HIS A 183 42.66 -8.78 -6.51
N LYS A 184 42.97 -9.22 -7.72
CA LYS A 184 42.96 -8.54 -9.02
C LYS A 184 41.96 -7.37 -9.16
N GLU A 185 42.52 -6.23 -9.55
CA GLU A 185 41.96 -5.24 -10.51
C GLU A 185 41.59 -5.97 -11.83
N GLU A 186 40.67 -5.57 -12.71
CA GLU A 186 40.26 -4.28 -13.30
C GLU A 186 38.78 -4.50 -13.76
N ASP A 187 37.91 -3.54 -14.05
CA ASP A 187 38.07 -2.40 -14.96
C ASP A 187 36.79 -1.53 -14.86
N ASP A 188 36.96 -0.28 -14.41
CA ASP A 188 35.96 0.79 -14.49
C ASP A 188 36.06 1.42 -15.88
N ASN A 189 35.06 1.23 -16.74
CA ASN A 189 34.86 2.05 -17.93
C ASN A 189 33.60 2.92 -17.74
N GLU A 190 33.79 4.05 -17.08
CA GLU A 190 32.94 5.23 -17.19
C GLU A 190 33.54 6.14 -18.27
N GLU A 191 33.07 6.00 -19.52
CA GLU A 191 33.28 7.01 -20.56
C GLU A 191 32.08 7.97 -20.56
N ASP A 192 32.32 9.14 -19.98
CA ASP A 192 31.58 10.38 -20.19
C ASP A 192 31.72 10.81 -21.67
N GLU A 193 30.70 10.57 -22.49
CA GLU A 193 30.54 11.27 -23.78
C GLU A 193 29.37 12.26 -23.71
N PHE A 194 29.68 13.46 -23.21
CA PHE A 194 28.89 14.65 -23.47
C PHE A 194 29.38 15.34 -24.77
N ALA A 195 28.40 15.71 -25.60
CA ALA A 195 28.39 16.76 -26.62
C ALA A 195 28.69 16.39 -28.10
N ASP A 196 27.61 16.20 -28.87
CA ASP A 196 27.30 16.96 -30.10
C ASP A 196 25.81 16.73 -30.44
N ASN A 197 24.91 17.70 -30.24
CA ASN A 197 24.51 18.75 -31.18
C ASN A 197 23.82 18.22 -32.45
N ASP A 198 22.48 18.22 -32.44
CA ASP A 198 21.67 18.31 -33.67
C ASP A 198 20.41 19.15 -33.42
N HIS A 199 20.61 20.45 -33.53
CA HIS A 199 19.88 21.35 -34.42
C HIS A 199 18.44 20.94 -34.83
N PHE A 200 17.44 21.46 -34.12
CA PHE A 200 16.07 21.59 -34.63
C PHE A 200 15.35 22.77 -33.98
N ASP A 201 15.61 24.00 -34.47
CA ASP A 201 14.61 25.07 -34.44
C ASP A 201 14.97 26.18 -35.43
N ASN A 202 14.16 26.32 -36.49
CA ASN A 202 13.83 27.62 -37.03
C ASN A 202 12.41 27.54 -37.61
N GLY A 203 11.42 27.46 -36.71
CA GLY A 203 10.05 27.79 -37.03
C GLY A 203 9.86 29.30 -37.05
N GLU A 204 10.00 29.91 -38.23
CA GLU A 204 9.44 31.24 -38.50
C GLU A 204 7.91 31.17 -38.39
N ASP A 205 7.31 31.91 -37.46
CA ASP A 205 6.12 32.77 -37.70
C ASP A 205 5.71 33.48 -36.39
N TYR A 206 6.25 34.68 -36.16
CA TYR A 206 5.66 35.64 -35.22
C TYR A 206 4.83 36.64 -36.04
N GLY A 207 3.56 36.33 -36.26
CA GLY A 207 2.54 37.30 -36.64
C GLY A 207 1.93 37.93 -35.40
N GLN A 208 2.42 39.10 -35.01
CA GLN A 208 1.76 40.01 -34.07
C GLN A 208 1.67 41.39 -34.74
N ASP A 209 0.45 41.94 -34.81
CA ASP A 209 0.04 43.35 -34.88
C ASP A 209 -1.41 43.35 -35.41
N GLU A 210 -2.43 43.36 -34.55
CA GLU A 210 -3.06 44.54 -33.91
C GLU A 210 -3.64 45.58 -34.91
N ASP A 211 -4.97 45.72 -34.79
CA ASP A 211 -5.77 46.94 -34.87
C ASP A 211 -5.65 47.89 -36.08
N TYR A 212 -6.68 47.86 -36.96
CA TYR A 212 -7.68 48.92 -37.23
C TYR A 212 -8.38 48.71 -38.59
#